data_AF-A0A1I6M6C6-F1
#
_entry.id   AF-A0A1I6M6C6-F1
#
_cell.length_a   1.000
_cell.length_b   1.000
_cell.length_c   1.000
_cell.angle_alpha   90.00
_cell.angle_beta   90.00
_cell.angle_gamma   90.00
#
_symmetry.space_group_name_H-M   'P 1'
#
loop_
_entity.id
_entity.type
_entity.pdbx_description
1 polymer ?
#
loop_
_entity_poly.entity_id
_entity_poly.type
_entity_poly.pdbx_seq_one_letter_code
_entity_poly.pdbx_strand_id
1 'polypeptide(L)'
;MLRHLSFLVALSACTTQAPLQNIAFFGGTAEGGTPAHQTASNGGTLEVFVKTNHPTLVSQIAAGGGTELMAAMDLALIPESDRAARLIQLQSDLALYRAAPGALVTALRLYGR
;
A
#
# COMPACT_ATOMS: atom_id res chain seq x y z
N MET A 1 56.35 29.37 18.26
CA MET A 1 55.07 29.21 18.98
C MET A 1 53.93 29.27 17.97
N LEU A 2 53.00 28.33 18.10
CA LEU A 2 51.64 28.28 17.55
C LEU A 2 51.44 28.16 16.03
N ARG A 3 51.84 26.99 15.53
CA ARG A 3 51.18 26.27 14.44
C ARG A 3 49.96 25.57 15.06
N HIS A 4 48.75 25.86 14.55
CA HIS A 4 47.48 25.10 14.63
C HIS A 4 46.28 26.01 14.92
N LEU A 5 45.50 26.31 13.87
CA LEU A 5 44.06 26.52 13.99
C LEU A 5 43.46 26.11 12.64
N SER A 6 43.23 24.80 12.48
CA SER A 6 41.90 24.21 12.67
C SER A 6 40.91 24.74 11.63
N PHE A 7 40.88 23.98 10.53
CA PHE A 7 39.78 23.83 9.58
C PHE A 7 38.43 24.02 10.28
N LEU A 8 37.69 25.08 9.94
CA LEU A 8 36.31 25.28 10.37
C LEU A 8 35.43 25.36 9.12
N VAL A 9 35.10 24.17 8.62
CA VAL A 9 34.02 23.97 7.65
C VAL A 9 32.77 23.67 8.47
N ALA A 10 31.80 24.58 8.44
CA ALA A 10 30.40 24.28 8.74
C ALA A 10 29.54 25.17 7.84
N LEU A 11 29.05 24.58 6.77
CA LEU A 11 28.02 25.15 5.90
C LEU A 11 26.75 25.40 6.75
N SER A 12 26.41 26.67 6.98
CA SER A 12 25.07 27.07 7.39
C SER A 12 24.37 27.67 6.18
N ALA A 13 23.66 26.83 5.43
CA ALA A 13 22.71 27.30 4.44
C ALA A 13 21.43 27.73 5.18
N CYS A 14 21.22 29.04 5.34
CA CYS A 14 19.91 29.60 5.63
C CYS A 14 19.01 29.38 4.41
N THR A 15 17.97 28.56 4.53
CA THR A 15 16.79 28.71 3.68
C THR A 15 15.65 29.21 4.56
N THR A 16 15.17 30.41 4.26
CA THR A 16 13.98 30.97 4.91
C THR A 16 13.04 31.52 3.84
N GLN A 17 11.93 30.81 3.72
CA GLN A 17 10.56 31.29 3.48
C GLN A 17 10.11 31.65 2.06
N ALA A 18 9.29 30.75 1.50
CA ALA A 18 8.28 31.08 0.49
C ALA A 18 6.89 30.75 1.05
N PRO A 19 5.96 31.73 1.14
CA PRO A 19 4.58 31.46 1.52
C PRO A 19 3.78 30.89 0.35
N LEU A 20 2.98 29.86 0.65
CA LEU A 20 1.77 29.38 -0.04
C LEU A 20 1.85 29.40 -1.56
N GLN A 21 2.12 28.26 -2.22
CA GLN A 21 1.35 27.60 -3.31
C GLN A 21 2.04 26.26 -3.64
N ASN A 22 1.32 25.14 -3.63
CA ASN A 22 1.61 23.88 -4.37
C ASN A 22 3.03 23.70 -4.98
N ILE A 23 4.02 23.20 -4.21
CA ILE A 23 5.33 22.77 -4.73
C ILE A 23 5.71 21.40 -4.16
N ALA A 24 5.37 20.34 -4.89
CA ALA A 24 6.06 19.05 -4.83
C ALA A 24 6.75 18.80 -6.18
N PHE A 25 7.55 19.78 -6.61
CA PHE A 25 8.40 19.71 -7.79
C PHE A 25 9.73 20.34 -7.41
N PHE A 26 10.65 19.56 -6.85
CA PHE A 26 12.07 19.81 -7.02
C PHE A 26 12.84 18.51 -6.84
N GLY A 27 13.19 17.92 -7.98
CA GLY A 27 14.12 16.79 -8.05
C GLY A 27 15.52 17.27 -7.67
N GLY A 28 16.06 16.67 -6.61
CA GLY A 28 17.50 16.57 -6.39
C GLY A 28 17.94 15.18 -6.83
N THR A 29 18.78 15.11 -7.86
CA THR A 29 19.43 13.88 -8.32
C THR A 29 20.54 13.49 -7.35
N ALA A 30 20.36 12.42 -6.58
CA ALA A 30 21.43 11.49 -6.18
C ALA A 30 20.84 10.27 -5.46
N GLU A 31 20.93 9.12 -6.14
CA GLU A 31 21.29 7.81 -5.58
C GLU A 31 20.37 7.16 -4.52
N GLY A 32 19.68 6.09 -4.97
CA GLY A 32 19.44 4.91 -4.14
C GLY A 32 18.27 4.95 -3.17
N GLY A 33 17.03 4.88 -3.68
CA GLY A 33 15.86 4.63 -2.85
C GLY A 33 14.73 4.03 -3.68
N THR A 34 14.59 2.71 -3.61
CA THR A 34 13.51 1.90 -4.19
C THR A 34 12.12 2.53 -4.01
N PRO A 35 11.20 2.44 -4.99
CA PRO A 35 9.86 3.04 -4.88
C PRO A 35 8.99 2.23 -3.92
N ALA A 36 9.12 2.48 -2.61
CA ALA A 36 8.21 1.97 -1.58
C ALA A 36 6.92 2.81 -1.45
N HIS A 37 6.62 3.68 -2.41
CA HIS A 37 5.52 4.64 -2.30
C HIS A 37 4.25 4.24 -3.08
N GLN A 38 4.25 3.17 -3.87
CA GLN A 38 3.05 2.72 -4.60
C GLN A 38 2.15 1.76 -3.77
N THR A 39 2.68 1.15 -2.71
CA THR A 39 1.94 0.18 -1.88
C THR A 39 0.92 0.85 -0.95
N ALA A 40 1.17 2.12 -0.55
CA ALA A 40 0.32 2.82 0.40
C ALA A 40 -1.05 3.24 -0.19
N SER A 41 -1.08 3.60 -1.47
CA SER A 41 -2.29 4.12 -2.12
C SER A 41 -3.37 3.05 -2.33
N ASN A 42 -2.96 1.83 -2.71
CA ASN A 42 -3.91 0.74 -2.97
C ASN A 42 -4.52 0.19 -1.70
N GLY A 43 -3.80 0.27 -0.56
CA GLY A 43 -4.27 -0.24 0.71
C GLY A 43 -5.53 0.45 1.23
N GLY A 44 -5.66 1.76 1.02
CA GLY A 44 -6.86 2.53 1.37
C GLY A 44 -8.02 2.27 0.41
N THR A 45 -7.77 2.23 -0.89
CA THR A 45 -8.78 1.93 -1.91
C THR A 45 -9.37 0.53 -1.73
N LEU A 46 -8.52 -0.48 -1.47
CA LEU A 46 -8.96 -1.84 -1.18
C LEU A 46 -9.88 -1.90 0.05
N GLU A 47 -9.52 -1.21 1.13
CA GLU A 47 -10.30 -1.23 2.36
C GLU A 47 -11.69 -0.64 2.17
N VAL A 48 -11.80 0.51 1.50
CA VAL A 48 -13.08 1.12 1.15
C VAL A 48 -13.89 0.17 0.27
N PHE A 49 -13.27 -0.36 -0.79
CA PHE A 49 -13.93 -1.27 -1.73
C PHE A 49 -14.50 -2.52 -1.04
N VAL A 50 -13.70 -3.16 -0.18
CA VAL A 50 -14.11 -4.37 0.54
C VAL A 50 -15.26 -4.09 1.51
N LYS A 51 -15.21 -2.97 2.23
CA LYS A 51 -16.29 -2.60 3.16
C LYS A 51 -17.58 -2.27 2.43
N THR A 52 -17.50 -1.55 1.31
CA THR A 52 -18.67 -1.18 0.49
C THR A 52 -19.32 -2.41 -0.15
N ASN A 53 -18.52 -3.36 -0.65
CA ASN A 53 -19.00 -4.53 -1.40
C ASN A 53 -19.02 -5.83 -0.57
N HIS A 54 -18.88 -5.74 0.75
CA HIS A 54 -18.70 -6.89 1.65
C HIS A 54 -19.70 -8.04 1.44
N PRO A 55 -21.04 -7.83 1.40
CA PRO A 55 -21.98 -8.94 1.21
C PRO A 55 -21.79 -9.64 -0.15
N THR A 56 -21.46 -8.89 -1.19
CA THR A 56 -21.18 -9.42 -2.53
C THR A 56 -19.87 -10.21 -2.56
N LEU A 57 -18.82 -9.71 -1.90
CA LEU A 57 -17.55 -10.42 -1.81
C LEU A 57 -17.71 -11.75 -1.07
N VAL A 58 -18.43 -11.77 0.03
CA VAL A 58 -18.72 -12.99 0.78
C VAL A 58 -19.49 -14.02 -0.06
N SER A 59 -20.50 -13.59 -0.82
CA SER A 59 -21.26 -14.50 -1.67
C SER A 59 -20.43 -15.04 -2.82
N GLN A 60 -19.58 -14.21 -3.43
CA GLN A 60 -18.68 -14.60 -4.51
C GLN A 60 -17.57 -15.54 -4.03
N ILE A 61 -16.99 -15.32 -2.84
CA ILE A 61 -16.04 -16.27 -2.23
C ILE A 61 -16.73 -17.62 -2.06
N ALA A 62 -17.97 -17.64 -1.53
CA ALA A 62 -18.74 -18.87 -1.36
C ALA A 62 -19.05 -19.57 -2.70
N ALA A 63 -19.30 -18.81 -3.76
CA ALA A 63 -19.56 -19.31 -5.11
C ALA A 63 -18.30 -19.75 -5.87
N GLY A 64 -17.10 -19.46 -5.35
CA GLY A 64 -15.84 -19.79 -6.01
C GLY A 64 -15.40 -18.77 -7.05
N GLY A 65 -15.82 -17.51 -6.93
CA GLY A 65 -15.37 -16.44 -7.81
C GLY A 65 -16.45 -15.38 -8.06
N GLY A 66 -16.03 -14.31 -8.74
CA GLY A 66 -16.91 -13.25 -9.21
C GLY A 66 -16.16 -11.96 -9.53
N THR A 67 -16.85 -11.02 -10.17
CA THR A 67 -16.24 -9.78 -10.68
C THR A 67 -15.72 -8.88 -9.58
N GLU A 68 -16.45 -8.73 -8.47
CA GLU A 68 -16.02 -7.91 -7.34
C GLU A 68 -14.86 -8.57 -6.60
N LEU A 69 -14.85 -9.89 -6.49
CA LEU A 69 -13.76 -10.63 -5.89
C LEU A 69 -12.48 -10.51 -6.73
N MET A 70 -12.58 -10.62 -8.06
CA MET A 70 -11.45 -10.38 -8.95
C MET A 70 -10.92 -8.94 -8.82
N ALA A 71 -11.82 -7.95 -8.83
CA ALA A 71 -11.45 -6.55 -8.63
C ALA A 71 -10.78 -6.31 -7.27
N ALA A 72 -11.24 -6.96 -6.21
CA ALA A 72 -10.60 -6.90 -4.89
C ALA A 72 -9.21 -7.54 -4.91
N MET A 73 -9.02 -8.65 -5.63
CA MET A 73 -7.71 -9.29 -5.82
C MET A 73 -6.76 -8.43 -6.67
N ASP A 74 -7.27 -7.74 -7.69
CA ASP A 74 -6.52 -6.77 -8.49
C ASP A 74 -6.06 -5.57 -7.64
N LEU A 75 -6.97 -4.98 -6.86
CA LEU A 75 -6.67 -3.89 -5.94
C LEU A 75 -5.65 -4.31 -4.86
N ALA A 76 -5.69 -5.58 -4.47
CA ALA A 76 -4.74 -6.17 -3.56
C ALA A 76 -3.41 -6.55 -4.24
N LEU A 77 -3.27 -6.42 -5.57
CA LEU A 77 -2.07 -6.81 -6.34
C LEU A 77 -1.73 -8.31 -6.26
N ILE A 78 -2.73 -9.18 -6.13
CA ILE A 78 -2.52 -10.63 -6.11
C ILE A 78 -2.23 -11.13 -7.53
N PRO A 79 -1.08 -11.80 -7.78
CA PRO A 79 -0.75 -12.36 -9.09
C PRO A 79 -1.83 -13.33 -9.59
N GLU A 80 -2.16 -13.27 -10.87
CA GLU A 80 -3.14 -14.16 -11.52
C GLU A 80 -2.88 -15.65 -11.25
N SER A 81 -1.61 -16.07 -11.27
CA SER A 81 -1.18 -17.45 -10.99
C SER A 81 -1.60 -17.96 -9.61
N ASP A 82 -1.74 -17.05 -8.65
CA ASP A 82 -1.94 -17.38 -7.24
C ASP A 82 -3.43 -17.34 -6.86
N ARG A 83 -4.27 -16.68 -7.67
CA ARG A 83 -5.68 -16.39 -7.34
C ARG A 83 -6.49 -17.65 -7.04
N ALA A 84 -6.29 -18.72 -7.80
CA ALA A 84 -6.98 -19.98 -7.58
C ALA A 84 -6.64 -20.58 -6.20
N ALA A 85 -5.36 -20.56 -5.80
CA ALA A 85 -4.94 -21.02 -4.49
C ALA A 85 -5.47 -20.10 -3.37
N ARG A 86 -5.44 -18.77 -3.56
CA ARG A 86 -5.98 -17.81 -2.59
C ARG A 86 -7.49 -17.95 -2.41
N LEU A 87 -8.23 -18.23 -3.46
CA LEU A 87 -9.66 -18.45 -3.39
C LEU A 87 -10.01 -19.65 -2.48
N ILE A 88 -9.26 -20.76 -2.59
CA ILE A 88 -9.45 -21.93 -1.71
C ILE A 88 -9.21 -21.53 -0.24
N GLN A 89 -8.14 -20.76 0.01
CA GLN A 89 -7.85 -20.26 1.36
C GLN A 89 -8.98 -19.35 1.87
N LEU A 90 -9.48 -18.44 1.02
CA LEU A 90 -10.58 -17.55 1.37
C LEU A 90 -11.88 -18.31 1.69
N GLN A 91 -12.15 -19.40 0.98
CA GLN A 91 -13.31 -20.26 1.22
C GLN A 91 -13.20 -21.01 2.55
N SER A 92 -12.01 -21.47 2.92
CA SER A 92 -11.76 -22.14 4.19
C SER A 92 -12.12 -21.25 5.38
N ASP A 93 -11.80 -19.95 5.29
CA ASP A 93 -12.01 -18.97 6.36
C ASP A 93 -13.28 -18.12 6.15
N LEU A 94 -14.23 -18.56 5.30
CA LEU A 94 -15.40 -17.78 4.92
C LEU A 94 -16.25 -17.30 6.12
N ALA A 95 -16.34 -18.11 7.19
CA ALA A 95 -17.06 -17.74 8.40
C ALA A 95 -16.45 -16.52 9.10
N LEU A 96 -15.11 -16.39 9.09
CA LEU A 96 -14.41 -15.23 9.64
C LEU A 96 -14.72 -13.97 8.82
N TYR A 97 -14.67 -14.07 7.49
CA TYR A 97 -14.92 -12.92 6.62
C TYR A 97 -16.37 -12.46 6.67
N ARG A 98 -17.33 -13.38 6.87
CA ARG A 98 -18.74 -13.02 7.14
C ARG A 98 -18.89 -12.15 8.37
N ALA A 99 -18.18 -12.49 9.45
CA ALA A 99 -18.30 -11.78 10.72
C ALA A 99 -17.54 -10.45 10.73
N ALA A 100 -16.42 -10.35 10.01
CA ALA A 100 -15.52 -9.20 10.09
C ALA A 100 -14.96 -8.80 8.70
N PRO A 101 -15.44 -7.68 8.09
CA PRO A 101 -14.90 -7.19 6.82
C PRO A 101 -13.41 -6.83 6.91
N GLY A 102 -12.94 -6.35 8.07
CA GLY A 102 -11.52 -6.02 8.28
C GLY A 102 -10.59 -7.24 8.19
N ALA A 103 -11.08 -8.43 8.53
CA ALA A 103 -10.32 -9.67 8.37
C ALA A 103 -10.08 -9.98 6.88
N LEU A 104 -11.09 -9.73 6.03
CA LEU A 104 -10.98 -9.92 4.58
C LEU A 104 -9.98 -8.93 3.95
N VAL A 105 -10.03 -7.65 4.35
CA VAL A 105 -9.05 -6.64 3.92
C VAL A 105 -7.63 -7.09 4.26
N THR A 106 -7.43 -7.58 5.48
CA THR A 106 -6.11 -8.03 5.96
C THR A 106 -5.62 -9.25 5.17
N ALA A 107 -6.49 -10.23 4.91
CA ALA A 107 -6.16 -11.42 4.14
C ALA A 107 -5.75 -11.06 2.70
N LEU A 108 -6.54 -10.23 2.01
CA LEU A 108 -6.24 -9.80 0.64
C LEU A 108 -4.91 -9.05 0.56
N ARG A 109 -4.65 -8.14 1.51
CA ARG A 109 -3.37 -7.42 1.59
C ARG A 109 -2.18 -8.35 1.85
N LEU A 110 -2.38 -9.41 2.63
CA LEU A 110 -1.35 -10.42 2.91
C LEU A 110 -0.99 -11.24 1.67
N TYR A 111 -1.96 -11.51 0.78
CA TYR A 111 -1.75 -12.28 -0.44
C TYR A 111 -1.12 -11.49 -1.58
N GLY A 112 -1.19 -10.16 -1.51
CA GLY A 112 -0.65 -9.22 -2.50
C GLY A 112 0.81 -8.81 -2.32
N ARG A 113 1.51 -9.40 -1.34
CA ARG A 113 2.92 -9.12 -1.03
C ARG A 113 3.78 -10.34 -1.32
#